data_AF-A0A928LD58-F1
#
_entry.id   AF-A0A928LD58-F1
#
_cell.length_a   1.000
_cell.length_b   1.000
_cell.length_c   1.000
_cell.angle_alpha   90.00
_cell.angle_beta   90.00
_cell.angle_gamma   90.00
#
_symmetry.space_group_name_H-M   'P 1'
#
loop_
_entity.id
_entity.type
_entity.pdbx_description
1 polymer ?
#
loop_
_entity_poly.entity_id
_entity_poly.type
_entity_poly.pdbx_seq_one_letter_code
_entity_poly.pdbx_strand_id
1 'polypeptide(L)'
;MKNRIYTINDWWGGPLCGVCEFIGEKYIYQRRFDEELDMYTNDYFLTPIYDEQFETIINDWHNWLELYNSGRENEYIRSEYNNINEIAENQSLYQFCVKTGKFILNDHFNSTLENSWVEWTDSDYTFPETFTGIIAKLYNFYYEDFTWMFISDSRMYFIDQLKKEITPGHNLYGIDFLPELKNDMNDDVIYSCRENEIEIFYLIHLTYSNYNDINFPQYKRIGDLKALKEYLESTIEREYLE
;
A
#
# COMPACT_ATOMS: atom_id res chain seq x y z
N MET A 1 16.61 -12.69 9.90
CA MET A 1 15.93 -12.59 11.23
C MET A 1 14.69 -13.49 11.24
N LYS A 2 14.35 -14.18 12.34
CA LYS A 2 13.13 -15.01 12.41
C LYS A 2 11.93 -14.13 12.75
N ASN A 3 10.91 -14.20 11.91
CA ASN A 3 9.72 -13.35 12.01
C ASN A 3 8.49 -14.22 12.24
N ARG A 4 7.60 -13.78 13.14
CA ARG A 4 6.47 -14.59 13.60
C ARG A 4 5.38 -14.63 12.54
N ILE A 5 4.81 -15.82 12.33
CA ILE A 5 3.59 -15.99 11.53
C ILE A 5 2.42 -16.10 12.51
N TYR A 6 1.36 -15.33 12.26
CA TYR A 6 0.16 -15.34 13.09
C TYR A 6 -0.95 -16.22 12.49
N THR A 7 -1.16 -16.16 11.17
CA THR A 7 -2.23 -16.90 10.50
C THR A 7 -1.78 -17.47 9.14
N ILE A 8 -2.47 -18.49 8.65
CA ILE A 8 -2.33 -19.02 7.29
C ILE A 8 -3.74 -19.32 6.76
N ASN A 9 -4.26 -18.44 5.91
CA ASN A 9 -5.65 -18.53 5.47
C ASN A 9 -5.78 -19.36 4.18
N ASP A 10 -4.73 -19.45 3.36
CA ASP A 10 -4.70 -20.28 2.17
C ASP A 10 -3.52 -21.25 2.17
N TRP A 11 -3.82 -22.54 1.99
CA TRP A 11 -2.85 -23.63 2.13
C TRP A 11 -2.68 -24.52 0.89
N TRP A 12 -3.57 -24.44 -0.11
CA TRP A 12 -3.63 -25.44 -1.18
C TRP A 12 -2.35 -25.51 -2.03
N GLY A 13 -1.49 -24.48 -1.96
CA GLY A 13 -0.14 -24.44 -2.55
C GLY A 13 0.99 -24.12 -1.56
N GLY A 14 0.78 -24.36 -0.26
CA GLY A 14 1.56 -23.77 0.83
C GLY A 14 0.92 -22.47 1.33
N PRO A 15 1.57 -21.73 2.25
CA PRO A 15 0.98 -20.52 2.83
C PRO A 15 0.91 -19.44 1.75
N LEU A 16 -0.28 -19.20 1.17
CA LEU A 16 -0.44 -18.18 0.12
C LEU A 16 -0.80 -16.82 0.68
N CYS A 17 -1.49 -16.76 1.83
CA CYS A 17 -1.75 -15.51 2.51
C CYS A 17 -2.01 -15.69 4.01
N GLY A 18 -1.86 -14.58 4.75
CA GLY A 18 -2.12 -14.51 6.17
C GLY A 18 -1.49 -13.27 6.78
N VAL A 19 -1.25 -13.30 8.08
CA VAL A 19 -0.63 -12.21 8.83
C VAL A 19 0.70 -12.65 9.42
N CYS A 20 1.71 -11.78 9.34
CA CYS A 20 3.02 -11.97 9.96
C CYS A 20 3.51 -10.69 10.63
N GLU A 21 4.49 -10.85 11.51
CA GLU A 21 5.35 -9.76 11.93
C GLU A 21 6.53 -9.63 10.97
N PHE A 22 7.02 -8.43 10.73
CA PHE A 22 8.25 -8.19 10.01
C PHE A 22 8.91 -6.91 10.52
N ILE A 23 10.15 -7.03 11.03
CA ILE A 23 10.90 -5.91 11.65
C ILE A 23 10.07 -5.23 12.76
N GLY A 24 9.35 -6.03 13.56
CA GLY A 24 8.53 -5.53 14.67
C GLY A 24 7.18 -4.93 14.26
N GLU A 25 6.87 -4.84 12.97
CA GLU A 25 5.61 -4.30 12.45
C GLU A 25 4.72 -5.42 11.89
N LYS A 26 3.42 -5.18 11.79
CA LYS A 26 2.41 -6.16 11.35
C LYS A 26 2.10 -6.00 9.87
N TYR A 27 2.08 -7.12 9.16
CA TYR A 27 1.80 -7.16 7.73
C TYR A 27 0.83 -8.28 7.38
N ILE A 28 0.00 -8.02 6.38
CA ILE A 28 -0.57 -9.07 5.54
C ILE A 28 0.53 -9.53 4.58
N TYR A 29 0.76 -10.83 4.49
CA TYR A 29 1.58 -11.41 3.43
C TYR A 29 0.69 -12.05 2.36
N GLN A 30 1.06 -11.89 1.09
CA GLN A 30 0.42 -12.52 -0.06
C GLN A 30 1.50 -13.08 -0.99
N ARG A 31 1.45 -14.38 -1.27
CA ARG A 31 2.43 -15.05 -2.11
C ARG A 31 2.25 -14.66 -3.57
N ARG A 32 3.34 -14.29 -4.23
CA ARG A 32 3.34 -13.88 -5.63
C ARG A 32 3.09 -15.07 -6.55
N PHE A 33 2.17 -14.90 -7.48
CA PHE A 33 1.93 -15.82 -8.58
C PHE A 33 2.70 -15.36 -9.82
N ASP A 34 3.37 -16.29 -10.48
CA ASP A 34 4.04 -16.07 -11.77
C ASP A 34 3.13 -16.59 -12.89
N GLU A 35 2.59 -15.66 -13.68
CA GLU A 35 1.66 -15.99 -14.77
C GLU A 35 2.33 -16.73 -15.94
N GLU A 36 3.63 -16.51 -16.17
CA GLU A 36 4.35 -17.19 -17.26
C GLU A 36 4.65 -18.65 -16.92
N LEU A 37 4.97 -18.90 -15.64
CA LEU A 37 5.28 -20.23 -15.12
C LEU A 37 4.04 -20.98 -14.59
N ASP A 38 2.89 -20.31 -14.50
CA ASP A 38 1.63 -20.83 -13.94
C ASP A 38 1.84 -21.42 -12.53
N MET A 39 2.62 -20.73 -11.69
CA MET A 39 2.98 -21.22 -10.36
C MET A 39 3.29 -20.12 -9.36
N TYR A 40 3.13 -20.42 -8.07
CA TYR A 40 3.55 -19.52 -6.98
C TYR A 40 5.08 -19.52 -6.81
N THR A 41 5.67 -18.34 -6.68
CA THR A 41 7.10 -18.17 -6.41
C THR A 41 7.40 -18.29 -4.91
N ASN A 42 8.63 -18.07 -4.46
CA ASN A 42 8.93 -17.95 -3.03
C ASN A 42 8.87 -16.50 -2.53
N ASP A 43 8.34 -15.60 -3.35
CA ASP A 43 8.22 -14.18 -3.04
C ASP A 43 6.84 -13.86 -2.50
N TYR A 44 6.80 -12.92 -1.58
CA TYR A 44 5.60 -12.50 -0.88
C TYR A 44 5.52 -10.98 -0.91
N PHE A 45 4.38 -10.45 -1.34
CA PHE A 45 4.01 -9.07 -1.06
C PHE A 45 3.69 -8.93 0.41
N LEU A 46 4.20 -7.88 1.04
CA LEU A 46 3.87 -7.47 2.39
C LEU A 46 3.10 -6.16 2.31
N THR A 47 1.94 -6.11 2.96
CA THR A 47 1.09 -4.91 3.08
C THR A 47 0.98 -4.57 4.57
N PRO A 48 1.46 -3.41 5.04
CA PRO A 48 1.38 -3.04 6.45
C PRO A 48 -0.08 -2.87 6.84
N ILE A 49 -0.40 -3.24 8.08
CA ILE A 49 -1.75 -3.13 8.64
C ILE A 49 -1.73 -2.49 10.02
N TYR A 50 -2.81 -1.82 10.37
CA TYR A 50 -3.02 -1.25 11.71
C TYR A 50 -3.48 -2.31 12.71
N ASP A 51 -3.32 -2.00 14.00
CA ASP A 51 -3.71 -2.89 15.10
C ASP A 51 -5.18 -3.34 15.02
N GLU A 52 -6.11 -2.45 14.68
CA GLU A 52 -7.54 -2.79 14.56
C GLU A 52 -7.80 -3.85 13.46
N GLN A 53 -7.12 -3.71 12.32
CA GLN A 53 -7.20 -4.66 11.21
C GLN A 53 -6.56 -5.99 11.59
N PHE A 54 -5.41 -5.94 12.26
CA PHE A 54 -4.75 -7.12 12.81
C PHE A 54 -5.67 -7.88 13.76
N GLU A 55 -6.27 -7.21 14.76
CA GLU A 55 -7.19 -7.84 15.72
C GLU A 55 -8.41 -8.43 15.02
N THR A 56 -8.93 -7.75 13.99
CA THR A 56 -10.04 -8.28 13.19
C THR A 56 -9.68 -9.61 12.54
N ILE A 57 -8.51 -9.68 11.89
CA ILE A 57 -8.04 -10.89 11.20
C ILE A 57 -7.74 -12.02 12.20
N ILE A 58 -7.13 -11.70 13.35
CA ILE A 58 -6.82 -12.69 14.39
C ILE A 58 -8.08 -13.26 15.03
N ASN A 59 -9.08 -12.43 15.29
CA ASN A 59 -10.35 -12.89 15.85
C ASN A 59 -11.11 -13.80 14.88
N ASP A 60 -11.17 -13.44 13.60
CA ASP A 60 -11.74 -14.32 12.56
C ASP A 60 -10.99 -15.66 12.48
N TRP A 61 -9.66 -15.61 12.48
CA TRP A 61 -8.84 -16.83 12.50
C TRP A 61 -9.10 -17.72 13.73
N HIS A 62 -9.24 -17.13 14.93
CA HIS A 62 -9.58 -17.88 16.14
C HIS A 62 -10.97 -18.52 16.05
N ASN A 63 -11.96 -17.82 15.50
CA ASN A 63 -13.30 -18.36 15.29
C ASN A 63 -13.26 -19.56 14.32
N TRP A 64 -12.50 -19.44 13.23
CA TRP A 64 -12.29 -20.53 12.29
C TRP A 64 -11.62 -21.74 12.98
N LEU A 65 -10.56 -21.51 13.76
CA LEU A 65 -9.88 -22.57 14.51
C LEU A 65 -10.80 -23.28 15.50
N GLU A 66 -11.68 -22.56 16.19
CA GLU A 66 -12.65 -23.14 17.11
C GLU A 66 -13.64 -24.06 16.38
N LEU A 67 -14.17 -23.61 15.24
CA LEU A 67 -15.08 -24.39 14.41
C LEU A 67 -14.38 -25.62 13.83
N TYR A 68 -13.15 -25.46 13.33
CA TYR A 68 -12.35 -26.56 12.81
C TYR A 68 -12.06 -27.62 13.90
N ASN A 69 -11.61 -27.19 15.08
CA ASN A 69 -11.30 -28.10 16.19
C ASN A 69 -12.54 -28.79 16.76
N SER A 70 -13.73 -28.23 16.54
CA SER A 70 -15.01 -28.86 16.91
C SER A 70 -15.62 -29.72 15.80
N GLY A 71 -14.95 -29.87 14.64
CA GLY A 71 -15.46 -30.63 13.48
C GLY A 71 -16.66 -29.96 12.80
N ARG A 72 -16.78 -28.64 12.97
CA ARG A 72 -17.84 -27.77 12.46
C ARG A 72 -17.30 -26.81 11.41
N GLU A 73 -16.19 -27.15 10.75
CA GLU A 73 -15.55 -26.31 9.74
C GLU A 73 -16.49 -25.95 8.58
N ASN A 74 -17.46 -26.81 8.27
CA ASN A 74 -18.48 -26.55 7.23
C ASN A 74 -19.51 -25.48 7.65
N GLU A 75 -19.60 -25.16 8.94
CA GLU A 75 -20.42 -24.06 9.46
C GLU A 75 -19.71 -22.72 9.36
N TYR A 76 -18.39 -22.73 9.16
CA TYR A 76 -17.66 -21.52 8.83
C TYR A 76 -18.00 -21.14 7.39
N ILE A 77 -18.88 -20.15 7.24
CA ILE A 77 -19.09 -19.54 5.94
C ILE A 77 -17.78 -18.84 5.59
N ARG A 78 -17.10 -19.34 4.56
CA ARG A 78 -15.89 -18.76 3.95
C ARG A 78 -16.10 -17.35 3.38
N SER A 79 -17.19 -16.65 3.74
CA SER A 79 -17.57 -15.32 3.28
C SER A 79 -16.56 -14.25 3.68
N GLU A 80 -15.72 -14.51 4.69
CA GLU A 80 -14.68 -13.61 5.17
C GLU A 80 -13.27 -13.96 4.69
N TYR A 81 -13.10 -14.97 3.83
CA TYR A 81 -11.85 -15.14 3.07
C TYR A 81 -11.52 -13.90 2.22
N ASN A 82 -12.53 -13.08 1.94
CA ASN A 82 -12.40 -11.76 1.33
C ASN A 82 -11.82 -10.70 2.26
N ASN A 83 -11.85 -10.85 3.60
CA ASN A 83 -11.40 -9.79 4.51
C ASN A 83 -9.90 -9.51 4.40
N ILE A 84 -9.02 -10.52 4.33
CA ILE A 84 -7.58 -10.24 4.21
C ILE A 84 -7.25 -9.54 2.90
N ASN A 85 -7.77 -10.04 1.78
CA ASN A 85 -7.49 -9.43 0.48
C ASN A 85 -8.15 -8.05 0.37
N GLU A 86 -9.39 -7.89 0.83
CA GLU A 86 -10.11 -6.61 0.86
C GLU A 86 -9.41 -5.60 1.77
N ILE A 87 -8.97 -6.00 2.97
CA ILE A 87 -8.19 -5.14 3.86
C ILE A 87 -6.90 -4.75 3.16
N ALA A 88 -6.17 -5.70 2.58
CA ALA A 88 -4.90 -5.43 1.90
C ALA A 88 -5.09 -4.46 0.73
N GLU A 89 -6.03 -4.73 -0.18
CA GLU A 89 -6.31 -3.94 -1.37
C GLU A 89 -6.81 -2.52 -1.05
N ASN A 90 -7.46 -2.34 0.12
CA ASN A 90 -7.88 -1.03 0.61
C ASN A 90 -6.79 -0.28 1.39
N GLN A 91 -5.62 -0.87 1.64
CA GLN A 91 -4.51 -0.12 2.24
C GLN A 91 -3.90 0.85 1.22
N SER A 92 -3.59 2.06 1.68
CA SER A 92 -2.78 3.02 0.91
C SER A 92 -1.42 2.42 0.50
N LEU A 93 -0.88 1.54 1.36
CA LEU A 93 0.38 0.83 1.18
C LEU A 93 0.19 -0.63 0.68
N TYR A 94 -0.82 -0.90 -0.13
CA TYR A 94 -1.03 -2.22 -0.71
C TYR A 94 0.21 -2.72 -1.47
N GLN A 95 0.63 -3.96 -1.16
CA GLN A 95 1.83 -4.61 -1.69
C GLN A 95 3.10 -3.75 -1.51
N PHE A 96 3.20 -3.09 -0.35
CA PHE A 96 4.29 -2.18 0.04
C PHE A 96 5.68 -2.68 -0.34
N CYS A 97 6.01 -3.94 -0.02
CA CYS A 97 7.30 -4.51 -0.41
C CYS A 97 7.19 -5.99 -0.75
N VAL A 98 8.20 -6.51 -1.45
CA VAL A 98 8.32 -7.92 -1.77
C VAL A 98 9.47 -8.52 -0.96
N LYS A 99 9.22 -9.70 -0.39
CA LYS A 99 10.21 -10.50 0.32
C LYS A 99 10.20 -11.95 -0.12
N THR A 100 11.38 -12.48 -0.44
CA THR A 100 11.55 -13.92 -0.58
C THR A 100 11.57 -14.55 0.81
N GLY A 101 10.67 -15.49 1.05
CA GLY A 101 10.44 -16.09 2.36
C GLY A 101 10.47 -17.61 2.31
N LYS A 102 11.10 -18.22 3.31
CA LYS A 102 10.95 -19.65 3.59
C LYS A 102 10.12 -19.83 4.85
N PHE A 103 8.92 -20.38 4.69
CA PHE A 103 8.03 -20.71 5.79
C PHE A 103 8.50 -22.00 6.47
N ILE A 104 8.67 -21.94 7.78
CA ILE A 104 8.98 -23.09 8.63
C ILE A 104 7.79 -23.29 9.57
N LEU A 105 7.06 -24.38 9.31
CA LEU A 105 5.87 -24.75 10.07
C LEU A 105 6.22 -25.87 11.02
N ASN A 106 5.72 -25.78 12.26
CA ASN A 106 5.73 -26.92 13.15
C ASN A 106 4.54 -27.84 12.85
N ASP A 107 4.78 -29.15 12.92
CA ASP A 107 4.05 -30.26 12.27
C ASP A 107 2.54 -30.38 12.54
N HIS A 108 1.91 -29.49 13.31
CA HIS A 108 0.49 -29.55 13.61
C HIS A 108 -0.21 -28.22 13.27
N PHE A 109 -0.86 -28.21 12.11
CA PHE A 109 -1.78 -27.16 11.63
C PHE A 109 -2.90 -26.83 12.65
N ASN A 110 -3.16 -27.74 13.60
CA ASN A 110 -4.43 -27.82 14.31
C ASN A 110 -4.48 -27.19 15.71
N SER A 111 -3.48 -26.45 16.19
CA SER A 111 -3.72 -25.76 17.47
C SER A 111 -2.94 -24.49 17.75
N THR A 112 -1.71 -24.33 17.25
CA THR A 112 -0.90 -23.19 17.66
C THR A 112 0.23 -22.92 16.66
N LEU A 113 0.08 -21.89 15.82
CA LEU A 113 1.18 -21.28 15.05
C LEU A 113 2.23 -20.61 15.96
N GLU A 114 2.12 -20.78 17.29
CA GLU A 114 3.02 -20.23 18.32
C GLU A 114 4.50 -20.53 18.08
N ASN A 115 4.82 -21.53 17.25
CA ASN A 115 6.19 -21.86 16.86
C ASN A 115 6.38 -21.92 15.34
N SER A 116 5.57 -21.22 14.55
CA SER A 116 5.76 -21.06 13.11
C SER A 116 6.43 -19.71 12.83
N TRP A 117 7.44 -19.71 11.98
CA TRP A 117 8.14 -18.50 11.57
C TRP A 117 8.47 -18.51 10.10
N VAL A 118 8.64 -17.31 9.56
CA VAL A 118 9.17 -17.08 8.22
C VAL A 118 10.59 -16.54 8.35
N GLU A 119 11.49 -17.16 7.59
CA GLU A 119 12.82 -16.65 7.37
C GLU A 119 12.80 -15.87 6.06
N TRP A 120 12.72 -14.55 6.17
CA TRP A 120 12.90 -13.65 5.05
C TRP A 120 14.37 -13.59 4.68
N THR A 121 14.70 -13.66 3.40
CA THR A 121 16.06 -13.41 2.94
C THR A 121 16.36 -11.91 3.03
N ASP A 122 17.52 -11.57 3.59
CA ASP A 122 17.97 -10.18 3.70
C ASP A 122 18.28 -9.57 2.31
N SER A 123 18.37 -10.40 1.27
CA SER A 123 18.89 -10.01 -0.05
C SER A 123 17.99 -9.13 -0.89
N ASP A 124 16.68 -9.05 -0.62
CA ASP A 124 15.77 -8.40 -1.57
C ASP A 124 14.70 -7.60 -0.81
N TYR A 125 14.99 -6.33 -0.53
CA TYR A 125 13.92 -5.32 -0.49
C TYR A 125 13.70 -4.92 -1.94
N THR A 126 12.73 -5.56 -2.60
CA THR A 126 12.25 -5.05 -3.88
C THR A 126 10.91 -4.39 -3.63
N PHE A 127 10.85 -3.10 -3.95
CA PHE A 127 9.59 -2.40 -4.02
C PHE A 127 9.04 -2.62 -5.42
N PRO A 128 7.75 -2.94 -5.60
CA PRO A 128 7.19 -3.04 -6.94
C PRO A 128 7.38 -1.69 -7.66
N GLU A 129 7.56 -1.70 -8.99
CA GLU A 129 7.55 -0.48 -9.82
C GLU A 129 6.10 0.02 -10.03
N THR A 130 5.32 0.02 -8.94
CA THR A 130 4.00 0.61 -8.82
C THR A 130 4.12 1.94 -8.09
N PHE A 131 3.07 2.77 -8.16
CA PHE A 131 3.01 4.02 -7.41
C PHE A 131 3.32 3.81 -5.93
N THR A 132 2.58 2.93 -5.28
CA THR A 132 2.78 2.61 -3.86
C THR A 132 4.19 2.10 -3.57
N GLY A 133 4.75 1.21 -4.39
CA GLY A 133 6.09 0.69 -4.20
C GLY A 133 7.18 1.77 -4.32
N ILE A 134 7.04 2.69 -5.28
CA ILE A 134 7.98 3.81 -5.43
C ILE A 134 7.95 4.72 -4.19
N ILE A 135 6.77 5.11 -3.71
CA ILE A 135 6.67 5.97 -2.53
C ILE A 135 7.18 5.26 -1.28
N ALA A 136 6.81 3.99 -1.11
CA ALA A 136 7.30 3.12 -0.05
C ALA A 136 8.83 3.04 -0.03
N LYS A 137 9.44 2.90 -1.21
CA LYS A 137 10.89 2.91 -1.38
C LYS A 137 11.49 4.22 -0.88
N LEU A 138 10.99 5.35 -1.36
CA LEU A 138 11.50 6.66 -0.99
C LEU A 138 11.35 6.92 0.51
N TYR A 139 10.18 6.62 1.08
CA TYR A 139 9.94 6.72 2.53
C TYR A 139 10.94 5.86 3.33
N ASN A 140 11.21 4.63 2.91
CA ASN A 140 12.15 3.76 3.62
C ASN A 140 13.62 4.21 3.48
N PHE A 141 14.02 4.76 2.33
CA PHE A 141 15.39 5.19 2.11
C PHE A 141 15.72 6.53 2.76
N TYR A 142 14.77 7.47 2.79
CA TYR A 142 14.99 8.84 3.25
C TYR A 142 14.33 9.13 4.60
N TYR A 143 13.37 8.31 5.04
CA TYR A 143 12.70 8.37 6.34
C TYR A 143 12.25 9.79 6.72
N GLU A 144 12.92 10.43 7.69
CA GLU A 144 12.60 11.78 8.18
C GLU A 144 12.76 12.87 7.11
N ASP A 145 13.57 12.64 6.08
CA ASP A 145 13.82 13.60 5.00
C ASP A 145 12.80 13.46 3.85
N PHE A 146 11.87 12.50 3.91
CA PHE A 146 10.81 12.35 2.91
C PHE A 146 9.54 13.10 3.32
N THR A 147 9.33 14.27 2.72
CA THR A 147 8.26 15.23 3.11
C THR A 147 6.90 14.97 2.44
N TRP A 148 6.69 13.83 1.78
CA TRP A 148 5.44 13.52 1.07
C TRP A 148 4.64 12.43 1.78
N MET A 149 3.40 12.74 2.12
CA MET A 149 2.46 11.81 2.78
C MET A 149 1.34 11.35 1.84
N PHE A 150 0.92 10.09 2.00
CA PHE A 150 -0.27 9.56 1.32
C PHE A 150 -1.55 10.26 1.77
N ILE A 151 -2.42 10.54 0.81
CA ILE A 151 -3.77 11.05 1.05
C ILE A 151 -4.75 9.86 1.02
N SER A 152 -5.07 9.29 2.20
CA SER A 152 -6.07 8.23 2.35
C SER A 152 -7.47 8.80 2.65
N ASP A 153 -7.66 9.37 3.85
CA ASP A 153 -8.99 9.67 4.40
C ASP A 153 -9.49 11.08 4.02
N SER A 154 -8.60 11.95 3.55
CA SER A 154 -8.88 13.36 3.25
C SER A 154 -9.01 13.65 1.75
N ARG A 155 -9.17 12.62 0.91
CA ARG A 155 -9.26 12.79 -0.56
C ARG A 155 -10.34 13.78 -0.98
N MET A 156 -11.54 13.68 -0.40
CA MET A 156 -12.66 14.56 -0.75
C MET A 156 -12.36 16.03 -0.41
N TYR A 157 -11.65 16.27 0.70
CA TYR A 157 -11.24 17.62 1.08
C TYR A 157 -10.36 18.26 0.01
N PHE A 158 -9.34 17.56 -0.48
CA PHE A 158 -8.44 18.09 -1.50
C PHE A 158 -9.13 18.27 -2.85
N ILE A 159 -10.02 17.35 -3.25
CA ILE A 159 -10.85 17.50 -4.45
C ILE A 159 -11.70 18.77 -4.35
N ASP A 160 -12.33 19.02 -3.21
CA ASP A 160 -13.17 20.20 -2.98
C ASP A 160 -12.36 21.50 -2.97
N GLN A 161 -11.15 21.50 -2.41
CA GLN A 161 -10.26 22.67 -2.47
C GLN A 161 -9.83 22.96 -3.91
N LEU A 162 -9.37 21.93 -4.63
CA LEU A 162 -8.95 22.09 -6.03
C LEU A 162 -10.10 22.64 -6.91
N LYS A 163 -11.31 22.11 -6.75
CA LYS A 163 -12.49 22.57 -7.48
C LYS A 163 -12.87 24.02 -7.19
N LYS A 164 -12.62 24.52 -5.97
CA LYS A 164 -12.88 25.93 -5.64
C LYS A 164 -11.92 26.84 -6.39
N GLU A 165 -10.66 26.45 -6.53
CA GLU A 165 -9.61 27.28 -7.13
C GLU A 165 -9.64 27.25 -8.66
N ILE A 166 -10.08 26.16 -9.29
CA ILE A 166 -10.14 26.06 -10.75
C ILE A 166 -11.41 26.73 -11.31
N THR A 167 -11.24 27.81 -12.06
CA THR A 167 -12.34 28.47 -12.80
C THR A 167 -12.56 27.92 -14.20
N PRO A 168 -13.78 28.03 -14.77
CA PRO A 168 -14.04 27.77 -16.18
C PRO A 168 -13.07 28.52 -17.09
N GLY A 169 -12.36 27.79 -17.96
CA GLY A 169 -11.33 28.33 -18.86
C GLY A 169 -9.90 28.10 -18.39
N HIS A 170 -9.69 27.64 -17.15
CA HIS A 170 -8.38 27.14 -16.71
C HIS A 170 -8.04 25.82 -17.43
N ASN A 171 -6.76 25.56 -17.70
CA ASN A 171 -6.31 24.35 -18.40
C ASN A 171 -6.65 23.04 -17.67
N LEU A 172 -6.80 23.12 -16.35
CA LEU A 172 -7.19 21.99 -15.49
C LEU A 172 -8.71 21.84 -15.35
N TYR A 173 -9.49 22.76 -15.92
CA TYR A 173 -10.94 22.75 -15.77
C TYR A 173 -11.58 21.53 -16.44
N GLY A 174 -12.37 20.80 -15.67
CA GLY A 174 -13.08 19.60 -16.13
C GLY A 174 -12.23 18.32 -16.15
N ILE A 175 -11.01 18.35 -15.64
CA ILE A 175 -10.22 17.13 -15.43
C ILE A 175 -10.63 16.48 -14.11
N ASP A 176 -10.90 15.17 -14.15
CA ASP A 176 -11.18 14.35 -12.97
C ASP A 176 -9.86 13.93 -12.30
N PHE A 177 -9.47 14.68 -11.27
CA PHE A 177 -8.28 14.43 -10.48
C PHE A 177 -8.54 13.58 -9.24
N LEU A 178 -7.59 12.71 -8.93
CA LEU A 178 -7.50 11.99 -7.65
C LEU A 178 -6.27 12.50 -6.89
N PRO A 179 -6.41 12.98 -5.63
CA PRO A 179 -5.27 13.38 -4.82
C PRO A 179 -4.53 12.16 -4.29
N GLU A 180 -3.21 12.14 -4.48
CA GLU A 180 -2.34 11.01 -4.15
C GLU A 180 -1.42 11.32 -2.97
N LEU A 181 -0.67 12.44 -3.05
CA LEU A 181 0.31 12.81 -2.03
C LEU A 181 0.15 14.27 -1.61
N LYS A 182 0.35 14.54 -0.32
CA LYS A 182 0.49 15.89 0.24
C LYS A 182 1.94 16.12 0.66
N ASN A 183 2.51 17.26 0.29
CA ASN A 183 3.77 17.67 0.89
C ASN A 183 3.54 18.30 2.27
N ASP A 184 4.29 17.90 3.29
CA ASP A 184 4.09 18.36 4.67
C ASP A 184 4.68 19.74 4.96
N MET A 185 5.56 20.22 4.09
CA MET A 185 6.32 21.45 4.30
C MET A 185 5.68 22.67 3.61
N ASN A 186 4.77 22.45 2.68
CA ASN A 186 4.14 23.52 1.90
C ASN A 186 2.69 23.16 1.52
N ASP A 187 2.08 23.89 0.58
CA ASP A 187 0.69 23.65 0.14
C ASP A 187 0.57 22.84 -1.16
N ASP A 188 1.65 22.15 -1.56
CA ASP A 188 1.67 21.32 -2.75
C ASP A 188 0.96 19.98 -2.52
N VAL A 189 0.22 19.56 -3.55
CA VAL A 189 -0.48 18.28 -3.61
C VAL A 189 -0.18 17.66 -4.97
N ILE A 190 0.16 16.36 -4.98
CA ILE A 190 0.25 15.58 -6.21
C ILE A 190 -1.11 14.94 -6.47
N TYR A 191 -1.64 15.20 -7.65
CA TYR A 191 -2.86 14.58 -8.17
C TYR A 191 -2.54 13.68 -9.35
N SER A 192 -3.33 12.63 -9.53
CA SER A 192 -3.33 11.76 -10.71
C SER A 192 -4.60 11.98 -11.53
N CYS A 193 -4.52 11.75 -12.84
CA CYS A 193 -5.68 11.58 -13.72
C CYS A 193 -5.35 10.59 -14.84
N ARG A 194 -6.37 10.08 -15.53
CA ARG A 194 -6.17 9.21 -16.70
C ARG A 194 -6.15 10.01 -17.99
N GLU A 195 -5.07 9.90 -18.75
CA GLU A 195 -4.94 10.40 -20.12
C GLU A 195 -4.62 9.21 -21.04
N ASN A 196 -5.52 8.87 -21.97
CA ASN A 196 -5.34 7.75 -22.92
C ASN A 196 -4.94 6.43 -22.24
N GLU A 197 -5.63 6.06 -21.15
CA GLU A 197 -5.34 4.87 -20.32
C GLU A 197 -3.99 4.89 -19.59
N ILE A 198 -3.27 6.02 -19.61
CA ILE A 198 -2.04 6.22 -18.85
C ILE A 198 -2.35 7.13 -17.66
N GLU A 199 -1.89 6.74 -16.48
CA GLU A 199 -1.95 7.59 -15.30
C GLU A 199 -0.90 8.70 -15.39
N ILE A 200 -1.35 9.94 -15.27
CA ILE A 200 -0.51 11.14 -15.36
C ILE A 200 -0.62 11.93 -14.06
N PHE A 201 0.55 12.32 -13.54
CA PHE A 201 0.68 13.04 -12.29
C PHE A 201 0.89 14.54 -12.53
N TYR A 202 0.30 15.33 -11.64
CA TYR A 202 0.32 16.79 -11.61
C TYR A 202 0.69 17.25 -10.21
N LEU A 203 1.67 18.13 -10.10
CA LEU A 203 1.91 18.93 -8.92
C LEU A 203 1.01 20.16 -8.98
N ILE A 204 0.18 20.37 -7.98
CA ILE A 204 -0.69 21.54 -7.88
C ILE A 204 -0.48 22.20 -6.52
N HIS A 205 -0.16 23.49 -6.53
CA HIS A 205 -0.04 24.29 -5.32
C HIS A 205 -1.42 24.87 -4.97
N LEU A 206 -2.03 24.40 -3.88
CA LEU A 206 -3.31 24.92 -3.41
C LEU A 206 -3.08 26.23 -2.64
N THR A 207 -3.94 27.21 -2.87
CA THR A 207 -3.91 28.49 -2.14
C THR A 207 -4.86 28.51 -0.95
N TYR A 208 -5.81 27.56 -0.89
CA TYR A 208 -6.93 27.49 0.07
C TYR A 208 -7.78 28.78 0.11
N SER A 209 -7.62 29.61 -0.90
CA SER A 209 -8.28 30.90 -0.99
C SER A 209 -9.50 30.78 -1.89
N ASN A 210 -10.46 31.69 -1.71
CA ASN A 210 -11.54 31.85 -2.68
C ASN A 210 -11.11 32.74 -3.86
N TYR A 211 -9.79 32.99 -4.03
CA TYR A 211 -9.28 33.83 -5.09
C TYR A 211 -9.11 32.99 -6.36
N ASN A 212 -9.99 33.27 -7.30
CA ASN A 212 -10.24 32.46 -8.47
C ASN A 212 -9.85 33.27 -9.71
N ASP A 213 -8.59 33.16 -10.11
CA ASP A 213 -8.03 33.77 -11.32
C ASP A 213 -7.69 32.69 -12.34
N ILE A 214 -7.77 33.02 -13.63
CA ILE A 214 -7.54 32.06 -14.72
C ILE A 214 -6.10 31.50 -14.75
N ASN A 215 -5.17 32.09 -14.00
CA ASN A 215 -3.80 31.61 -13.85
C ASN A 215 -3.60 30.76 -12.58
N PHE A 216 -4.65 30.52 -11.79
CA PHE A 216 -4.61 29.73 -10.57
C PHE A 216 -5.55 28.52 -10.64
N PRO A 217 -5.22 27.41 -9.97
CA PRO A 217 -3.99 27.19 -9.19
C PRO A 217 -2.75 27.04 -10.09
N GLN A 218 -1.58 27.40 -9.57
CA GLN A 218 -0.32 27.10 -10.26
C GLN A 218 -0.11 25.58 -10.27
N TYR A 219 0.33 25.06 -11.41
CA TYR A 219 0.54 23.64 -11.57
C TYR A 219 1.75 23.32 -12.44
N LYS A 220 2.27 22.11 -12.24
CA LYS A 220 3.27 21.47 -13.10
C LYS A 220 2.78 20.07 -13.43
N ARG A 221 2.63 19.78 -14.73
CA ARG A 221 2.45 18.41 -15.21
C ARG A 221 3.78 17.67 -15.01
N ILE A 222 3.78 16.62 -14.20
CA ILE A 222 4.97 15.81 -13.92
C ILE A 222 5.16 14.78 -15.03
N GLY A 223 4.11 14.03 -15.37
CA GLY A 223 4.16 12.98 -16.38
C GLY A 223 3.70 11.64 -15.84
N ASP A 224 4.27 10.56 -16.37
CA ASP A 224 3.97 9.20 -15.92
C ASP A 224 4.63 8.86 -14.57
N LEU A 225 4.42 7.63 -14.10
CA LEU A 225 4.98 7.15 -12.85
C LEU A 225 6.52 7.22 -12.79
N LYS A 226 7.20 7.06 -13.92
CA LYS A 226 8.65 7.18 -13.99
C LYS A 226 9.07 8.64 -13.76
N ALA A 227 8.42 9.58 -14.42
CA ALA A 227 8.68 11.01 -14.22
C ALA A 227 8.34 11.46 -12.80
N LEU A 228 7.31 10.88 -12.17
CA LEU A 228 6.99 11.12 -10.77
C LEU A 228 8.11 10.70 -9.83
N LYS A 229 8.65 9.49 -10.01
CA LYS A 229 9.80 9.00 -9.24
C LYS A 229 10.98 9.95 -9.32
N GLU A 230 11.39 10.31 -10.55
CA GLU A 230 12.50 11.24 -10.79
C GLU A 230 12.24 12.61 -10.16
N TYR A 231 10.98 13.10 -10.20
CA TYR A 231 10.60 14.35 -9.56
C TYR A 231 10.76 14.28 -8.03
N LEU A 232 10.23 13.24 -7.38
CA LEU A 232 10.30 13.08 -5.92
C LEU A 232 11.75 12.92 -5.44
N GLU A 233 12.56 12.11 -6.13
CA GLU A 233 14.00 11.98 -5.85
C GLU A 233 14.70 13.34 -5.94
N SER A 234 14.38 14.15 -6.96
CA SER A 234 14.95 15.50 -7.12
C SER A 234 14.51 16.52 -6.07
N THR A 235 13.35 16.32 -5.42
CA THR A 235 12.93 17.21 -4.32
C THR A 235 13.80 17.00 -3.10
N ILE A 236 14.22 15.77 -2.85
CA ILE A 236 15.06 15.39 -1.71
C ILE A 236 16.49 15.87 -1.92
N GLU A 237 17.08 15.66 -3.11
CA GLU A 237 18.46 16.10 -3.40
C GLU A 237 18.65 17.61 -3.28
N ARG A 238 17.61 18.40 -3.56
CA ARG A 238 17.67 19.87 -3.44
C ARG A 238 17.72 20.35 -2.00
N GLU A 239 17.07 19.65 -1.07
CA GLU A 239 17.11 19.98 0.36
C GLU A 239 18.50 19.74 0.99
N TYR A 240 19.31 18.83 0.43
CA TYR A 240 20.69 18.59 0.90
C TYR A 240 21.75 19.53 0.29
N LEU A 241 21.39 20.39 -0.66
CA LEU A 241 22.31 21.30 -1.36
C LEU A 241 22.09 22.79 -1.02
N GLU A 242 21.07 23.12 -0.23
CA GLU A 242 20.79 24.46 0.31
C GLU A 242 21.13 24.57 1.80
#